data_AF-X1LV34-F1
#
_entry.id   AF-X1LV34-F1
#
_cell.length_a   1.000
_cell.length_b   1.000
_cell.length_c   1.000
_cell.angle_alpha   90.00
_cell.angle_beta   90.00
_cell.angle_gamma   90.00
#
_symmetry.space_group_name_H-M   'P 1'
#
loop_
_entity.id
_entity.type
_entity.pdbx_description
1 polymer ?
#
loop_
_entity_poly.entity_id
_entity_poly.type
_entity_poly.pdbx_seq_one_letter_code
_entity_poly.pdbx_strand_id
1 'polypeptide(L)'
;TVEVTFVAEDGTPATANLNQGDNITFEPETFAITNNGSAPADVNINGVTYTISPNEVLFYISIDIKPGSEPNSINLGAKGVVPVAVLTTEVFDASTIEPSTVTFAGAAPVRWVFEDVNNDGDLDLLFHFKTQELNLTDSSTSAALTGQTTDGDNFVGSDPVNIVPKKNKNKK
;
A
#
# COMPACT_ATOMS: atom_id res chain seq x y z
N THR A 1 23.43 -14.08 5.64
CA THR A 1 22.39 -14.43 6.61
C THR A 1 21.68 -13.15 6.97
N VAL A 2 20.37 -13.11 6.82
CA VAL A 2 19.56 -12.01 7.38
C VAL A 2 19.20 -12.46 8.78
N GLU A 3 19.59 -11.69 9.79
CA GLU A 3 19.12 -11.88 11.16
C GLU A 3 17.84 -11.07 11.31
N VAL A 4 16.72 -11.77 11.53
CA VAL A 4 15.43 -11.13 11.80
C VAL A 4 15.18 -11.24 13.29
N THR A 5 14.98 -10.09 13.94
CA THR A 5 14.61 -10.02 15.35
C THR A 5 13.13 -9.68 15.45
N PHE A 6 12.33 -10.59 15.96
CA PHE A 6 10.95 -10.35 16.37
C PHE A 6 10.97 -9.91 17.83
N VAL A 7 10.26 -8.84 18.17
CA VAL A 7 10.14 -8.40 19.58
C VAL A 7 8.72 -8.73 20.03
N ALA A 8 8.59 -9.53 21.09
CA ALA A 8 7.30 -9.82 21.70
C ALA A 8 6.73 -8.56 22.40
N GLU A 9 5.43 -8.57 22.72
CA GLU A 9 4.77 -7.46 23.44
C GLU A 9 5.44 -7.09 24.76
N ASP A 10 6.11 -8.06 25.41
CA ASP A 10 6.86 -7.85 26.65
C ASP A 10 8.28 -7.27 26.44
N GLY A 11 8.65 -6.93 25.21
CA GLY A 11 9.95 -6.40 24.82
C GLY A 11 11.04 -7.46 24.64
N THR A 12 10.72 -8.76 24.77
CA THR A 12 11.69 -9.84 24.62
C THR A 12 12.01 -10.06 23.13
N PRO A 13 13.29 -9.98 22.71
CA PRO A 13 13.67 -10.30 21.34
C PRO A 13 13.74 -11.82 21.12
N ALA A 14 13.23 -12.28 19.99
CA ALA A 14 13.40 -13.61 19.43
C ALA A 14 14.11 -13.47 18.07
N THR A 15 15.23 -14.16 17.91
CA THR A 15 15.98 -14.13 16.64
C THR A 15 15.71 -15.40 15.83
N ALA A 16 15.52 -15.21 14.52
CA ALA A 16 15.45 -16.31 13.55
C ALA A 16 16.55 -16.12 12.50
N ASN A 17 17.31 -17.19 12.25
CA ASN A 17 18.21 -17.25 11.10
C ASN A 17 17.44 -17.77 9.90
N LEU A 18 17.37 -16.96 8.84
CA LEU A 18 16.70 -17.35 7.61
C LEU A 18 17.74 -17.74 6.55
N ASN A 19 17.51 -18.88 5.93
CA ASN A 19 18.28 -19.42 4.81
C ASN A 19 17.65 -18.96 3.48
N GLN A 20 18.40 -19.17 2.40
CA GLN A 20 17.90 -18.89 1.06
C GLN A 20 16.70 -19.79 0.74
N GLY A 21 15.56 -19.17 0.42
CA GLY A 21 14.30 -19.87 0.13
C GLY A 21 13.33 -19.95 1.31
N ASP A 22 13.73 -19.50 2.51
CA ASP A 22 12.81 -19.33 3.62
C ASP A 22 11.88 -18.14 3.35
N ASN A 23 10.59 -18.30 3.66
CA ASN A 23 9.59 -17.24 3.55
C ASN A 23 9.26 -16.72 4.94
N ILE A 24 9.17 -15.40 5.09
CA ILE A 24 8.50 -14.77 6.24
C ILE A 24 7.13 -14.34 5.76
N THR A 25 6.09 -14.86 6.37
CA THR A 25 4.71 -14.42 6.13
C THR A 25 4.29 -13.58 7.32
N PHE A 26 3.89 -12.34 7.04
CA PHE A 26 3.23 -11.46 7.99
C PHE A 26 1.74 -11.47 7.64
N GLU A 27 0.88 -11.81 8.60
CA GLU A 27 -0.58 -11.70 8.49
C GLU A 27 -1.20 -10.46 9.19
N PRO A 28 -0.48 -9.39 9.59
CA PRO A 28 -1.12 -8.11 9.86
C PRO A 28 -1.37 -7.35 8.55
N GLU A 29 -2.45 -6.58 8.50
CA GLU A 29 -2.76 -5.73 7.35
C GLU A 29 -1.75 -4.58 7.17
N THR A 30 -1.04 -4.22 8.26
CA THR A 30 -0.05 -3.16 8.29
C THR A 30 1.22 -3.57 9.02
N PHE A 31 2.39 -3.19 8.49
CA PHE A 31 3.68 -3.38 9.16
C PHE A 31 4.69 -2.31 8.75
N ALA A 32 5.73 -2.12 9.55
CA ALA A 32 6.82 -1.20 9.26
C ALA A 32 8.15 -1.95 9.11
N ILE A 33 8.97 -1.52 8.16
CA ILE A 33 10.34 -1.98 7.98
C ILE A 33 11.28 -0.80 8.25
N THR A 34 12.14 -0.94 9.24
CA THR A 34 13.18 0.06 9.57
C THR A 34 14.56 -0.46 9.20
N ASN A 35 15.35 0.34 8.49
CA ASN A 35 16.75 0.02 8.27
C ASN A 35 17.64 0.62 9.37
N ASN A 36 17.93 -0.15 10.41
CA ASN A 36 18.86 0.26 11.48
C ASN A 36 20.35 0.04 11.12
N GLY A 37 20.64 -0.36 9.88
CA GLY A 37 22.00 -0.57 9.38
C GLY A 37 22.71 0.73 9.01
N SER A 38 23.97 0.63 8.59
CA SER A 38 24.78 1.77 8.13
C SER A 38 24.82 1.95 6.61
N ALA A 39 24.14 1.07 5.86
CA ALA A 39 24.05 1.11 4.40
C ALA A 39 22.60 0.91 3.94
N PRO A 40 22.21 1.38 2.73
CA PRO A 40 20.89 1.11 2.18
C PRO A 40 20.59 -0.38 2.05
N ALA A 41 19.33 -0.74 2.21
CA ALA A 41 18.84 -2.11 2.06
C ALA A 41 17.68 -2.15 1.05
N ASP A 42 17.66 -3.19 0.22
CA ASP A 42 16.59 -3.41 -0.75
C ASP A 42 15.53 -4.35 -0.17
N VAL A 43 14.27 -3.95 -0.23
CA VAL A 43 13.09 -4.73 0.17
C VAL A 43 12.22 -4.98 -1.05
N ASN A 44 11.85 -6.24 -1.29
CA ASN A 44 10.91 -6.58 -2.34
C ASN A 44 9.49 -6.74 -1.76
N ILE A 45 8.56 -5.91 -2.21
CA ILE A 45 7.14 -5.95 -1.83
C ILE A 45 6.33 -6.13 -3.11
N ASN A 46 5.57 -7.23 -3.21
CA ASN A 46 4.73 -7.54 -4.37
C ASN A 46 5.46 -7.46 -5.73
N GLY A 47 6.74 -7.86 -5.76
CA GLY A 47 7.57 -7.83 -6.96
C GLY A 47 8.23 -6.48 -7.26
N VAL A 48 7.93 -5.44 -6.48
CA VAL A 48 8.56 -4.11 -6.57
C VAL A 48 9.68 -4.01 -5.53
N THR A 49 10.83 -3.46 -5.94
CA THR A 49 11.98 -3.27 -5.03
C THR A 49 12.02 -1.83 -4.53
N TYR A 50 12.09 -1.68 -3.21
CA TYR A 50 12.21 -0.42 -2.48
C TYR A 50 13.57 -0.38 -1.78
N THR A 51 14.35 0.66 -2.03
CA THR A 51 15.60 0.89 -1.31
C THR A 51 15.32 1.78 -0.09
N ILE A 52 15.67 1.29 1.10
CA ILE A 52 15.47 1.97 2.38
C ILE A 52 16.85 2.43 2.88
N SER A 53 17.03 3.73 3.07
CA SER A 53 18.28 4.29 3.60
C SER A 53 18.41 4.02 5.11
N PRO A 54 19.63 4.12 5.68
CA PRO A 54 19.83 4.08 7.12
C PRO A 54 18.90 5.03 7.90
N ASN A 55 18.21 4.48 8.91
CA ASN A 55 17.23 5.13 9.77
C ASN A 55 15.94 5.60 9.07
N GLU A 56 15.65 5.12 7.86
CA GLU A 56 14.34 5.32 7.23
C GLU A 56 13.37 4.20 7.61
N VAL A 57 12.08 4.54 7.65
CA VAL A 57 10.98 3.59 7.79
C VAL A 57 10.23 3.48 6.47
N LEU A 58 9.89 2.24 6.09
CA LEU A 58 8.94 1.94 5.03
C LEU A 58 7.72 1.25 5.65
N PHE A 59 6.56 1.89 5.55
CA PHE A 59 5.29 1.29 5.96
C PHE A 59 4.67 0.50 4.81
N TYR A 60 4.25 -0.73 5.10
CA TYR A 60 3.24 -1.41 4.32
C TYR A 60 1.88 -1.16 4.97
N ILE A 61 0.97 -0.55 4.23
CA ILE A 61 -0.31 -0.02 4.74
C ILE A 61 -1.52 -0.76 4.16
N SER A 62 -2.61 -0.81 4.92
CA SER A 62 -3.89 -1.34 4.49
C SER A 62 -4.62 -0.28 3.67
N ILE A 63 -5.08 -0.67 2.47
CA ILE A 63 -5.86 0.20 1.60
C ILE A 63 -7.09 -0.55 1.11
N ASP A 64 -8.17 0.19 0.88
CA ASP A 64 -9.40 -0.30 0.26
C ASP A 64 -9.70 0.52 -1.01
N ILE A 65 -9.55 -0.12 -2.17
CA ILE A 65 -9.88 0.47 -3.46
C ILE A 65 -11.38 0.32 -3.67
N LYS A 66 -12.07 1.46 -3.77
CA LYS A 66 -13.52 1.54 -3.93
C LYS A 66 -14.26 0.90 -2.73
N PRO A 67 -14.17 1.53 -1.55
CA PRO A 67 -14.80 1.02 -0.35
C PRO A 67 -16.29 0.71 -0.50
N GLY A 68 -16.71 -0.40 0.11
CA GLY A 68 -18.08 -0.93 0.02
C GLY A 68 -18.42 -1.65 -1.29
N SER A 69 -17.44 -2.00 -2.12
CA SER A 69 -17.67 -2.67 -3.41
C SER A 69 -16.64 -3.77 -3.70
N GLU A 70 -17.00 -5.03 -3.48
CA GLU A 70 -16.18 -6.17 -3.90
C GLU A 70 -16.81 -6.93 -5.10
N PRO A 71 -16.09 -7.16 -6.21
CA PRO A 71 -14.70 -6.79 -6.46
C PRO A 71 -14.52 -5.31 -6.84
N ASN A 72 -13.31 -4.80 -6.60
CA ASN A 72 -12.87 -3.42 -6.88
C ASN A 72 -12.80 -3.17 -8.40
N SER A 73 -13.99 -3.01 -8.99
CA SER A 73 -14.15 -2.98 -10.44
C SER A 73 -13.92 -1.58 -10.98
N ILE A 74 -12.88 -1.43 -11.81
CA ILE A 74 -12.46 -0.17 -12.42
C ILE A 74 -12.69 -0.24 -13.93
N ASN A 75 -13.51 0.68 -14.44
CA ASN A 75 -13.70 0.84 -15.88
C ASN A 75 -12.75 1.91 -16.43
N LEU A 76 -11.65 1.50 -17.05
CA LEU A 76 -10.64 2.43 -17.59
C LEU A 76 -11.18 3.34 -18.72
N GLY A 77 -12.30 2.98 -19.35
CA GLY A 77 -13.00 3.82 -20.33
C GLY A 77 -13.99 4.81 -19.72
N ALA A 78 -14.27 4.73 -18.43
CA ALA A 78 -15.20 5.64 -17.76
C ALA A 78 -14.55 6.99 -17.45
N LYS A 79 -15.32 8.07 -17.58
CA LYS A 79 -14.91 9.44 -17.22
C LYS A 79 -15.24 9.76 -15.76
N GLY A 80 -14.74 8.93 -14.84
CA GLY A 80 -15.00 9.02 -13.41
C GLY A 80 -13.75 9.18 -12.55
N VAL A 81 -13.95 9.01 -11.24
CA VAL A 81 -12.91 8.90 -10.23
C VAL A 81 -12.98 7.54 -9.54
N VAL A 82 -11.83 7.06 -9.06
CA VAL A 82 -11.71 5.86 -8.21
C VAL A 82 -11.41 6.34 -6.80
N PRO A 83 -12.30 6.09 -5.82
CA PRO A 83 -11.98 6.29 -4.41
C PRO A 83 -11.02 5.21 -3.91
N VAL A 84 -10.06 5.57 -3.07
CA VAL A 84 -9.15 4.64 -2.39
C VAL A 84 -8.96 5.14 -0.96
N ALA A 85 -9.32 4.32 0.02
CA ALA A 85 -9.09 4.61 1.42
C ALA A 85 -7.73 4.09 1.86
N VAL A 86 -7.00 4.87 2.65
CA VAL A 86 -5.92 4.37 3.50
C VAL A 86 -6.49 4.23 4.90
N LEU A 87 -6.50 2.98 5.40
CA LEU A 87 -7.09 2.70 6.71
C LEU A 87 -6.10 3.04 7.82
N THR A 88 -6.59 3.74 8.84
CA THR A 88 -5.82 3.95 10.07
C THR A 88 -5.78 2.64 10.84
N THR A 89 -4.61 2.32 11.41
CA THR A 89 -4.43 1.16 12.28
C THR A 89 -3.58 1.54 13.49
N GLU A 90 -3.42 0.61 14.43
CA GLU A 90 -2.50 0.79 15.56
C GLU A 90 -1.04 1.04 15.13
N VAL A 91 -0.66 0.63 13.92
CA VAL A 91 0.71 0.76 13.39
C VAL A 91 0.88 2.00 12.51
N PHE A 92 -0.19 2.46 11.86
CA PHE A 92 -0.11 3.54 10.87
C PHE A 92 -1.31 4.49 10.99
N ASP A 93 -1.03 5.76 11.29
CA ASP A 93 -2.03 6.84 11.36
C ASP A 93 -2.13 7.56 10.01
N ALA A 94 -3.27 7.41 9.32
CA ALA A 94 -3.49 7.99 8.00
C ALA A 94 -3.48 9.53 8.01
N SER A 95 -3.65 10.17 9.17
CA SER A 95 -3.57 11.63 9.31
C SER A 95 -2.16 12.19 9.15
N THR A 96 -1.14 11.33 9.25
CA THR A 96 0.26 11.69 9.05
C THR A 96 0.66 11.73 7.58
N ILE A 97 -0.21 11.31 6.66
CA ILE A 97 0.11 11.30 5.22
C ILE A 97 0.25 12.74 4.71
N GLU A 98 1.30 12.99 3.92
CA GLU A 98 1.45 14.21 3.12
C GLU A 98 0.78 14.02 1.74
N PRO A 99 -0.44 14.55 1.50
CA PRO A 99 -1.25 14.22 0.32
C PRO A 99 -0.59 14.56 -1.02
N SER A 100 0.32 15.54 -1.03
CA SER A 100 1.01 15.98 -2.26
C SER A 100 2.00 14.95 -2.80
N THR A 101 2.41 13.99 -1.97
CA THR A 101 3.33 12.89 -2.35
C THR A 101 2.60 11.63 -2.81
N VAL A 102 1.28 11.57 -2.59
CA VAL A 102 0.49 10.37 -2.82
C VAL A 102 0.30 10.10 -4.31
N THR A 103 0.54 8.86 -4.71
CA THR A 103 0.21 8.37 -6.04
C THR A 103 -0.50 7.03 -5.96
N PHE A 104 -1.54 6.84 -6.76
CA PHE A 104 -2.24 5.56 -6.93
C PHE A 104 -2.18 5.14 -8.38
N ALA A 105 -1.55 3.99 -8.65
CA ALA A 105 -1.23 3.53 -10.00
C ALA A 105 -0.65 4.66 -10.88
N GLY A 106 0.23 5.51 -10.32
CA GLY A 106 0.86 6.63 -11.01
C GLY A 106 0.03 7.91 -11.15
N ALA A 107 -1.23 7.93 -10.69
CA ALA A 107 -2.06 9.14 -10.67
C ALA A 107 -1.97 9.87 -9.33
N ALA A 108 -1.93 11.21 -9.36
CA ALA A 108 -2.08 12.04 -8.17
C ALA A 108 -3.55 12.16 -7.75
N PRO A 109 -3.87 12.33 -6.45
CA PRO A 109 -5.24 12.52 -6.01
C PRO A 109 -5.77 13.88 -6.47
N VAL A 110 -7.05 13.93 -6.85
CA VAL A 110 -7.75 15.17 -7.20
C VAL A 110 -8.54 15.78 -6.03
N ARG A 111 -8.83 14.96 -5.01
CA ARG A 111 -9.40 15.36 -3.73
C ARG A 111 -9.12 14.28 -2.68
N TRP A 112 -9.19 14.66 -1.41
CA TRP A 112 -9.16 13.75 -0.28
C TRP A 112 -10.02 14.28 0.86
N VAL A 113 -10.43 13.39 1.76
CA VAL A 113 -11.24 13.71 2.94
C VAL A 113 -10.93 12.71 4.06
N PHE A 114 -11.03 13.16 5.31
CA PHE A 114 -11.00 12.26 6.47
C PHE A 114 -12.41 11.74 6.74
N GLU A 115 -12.56 10.43 6.83
CA GLU A 115 -13.83 9.73 7.06
C GLU A 115 -13.52 8.37 7.68
N ASP A 116 -14.35 7.90 8.60
CA ASP A 116 -14.28 6.52 9.10
C ASP A 116 -14.94 5.62 8.03
N VAL A 117 -14.11 5.01 7.17
CA VAL A 117 -14.58 4.30 5.96
C VAL A 117 -15.04 2.89 6.30
N ASN A 118 -14.37 2.22 7.25
CA ASN A 118 -14.65 0.85 7.64
C ASN A 118 -15.58 0.73 8.88
N ASN A 119 -15.90 1.84 9.56
CA ASN A 119 -16.70 1.92 10.79
C ASN A 119 -16.03 1.29 12.02
N ASP A 120 -14.71 1.38 12.14
CA ASP A 120 -13.96 0.92 13.31
C ASP A 120 -13.78 2.00 14.40
N GLY A 121 -14.11 3.25 14.09
CA GLY A 121 -14.03 4.39 15.00
C GLY A 121 -12.76 5.22 14.85
N ASP A 122 -11.81 4.82 14.01
CA ASP A 122 -10.65 5.60 13.63
C ASP A 122 -10.92 6.35 12.31
N LEU A 123 -10.34 7.55 12.15
CA LEU A 123 -10.50 8.30 10.90
C LEU A 123 -9.50 7.81 9.86
N ASP A 124 -10.01 7.42 8.69
CA ASP A 124 -9.22 7.05 7.53
C ASP A 124 -8.98 8.24 6.61
N LEU A 125 -8.09 8.06 5.62
CA LEU A 125 -7.88 9.04 4.57
C LEU A 125 -8.39 8.52 3.22
N LEU A 126 -9.52 9.08 2.77
CA LEU A 126 -10.18 8.71 1.52
C LEU A 126 -9.74 9.61 0.36
N PHE A 127 -8.88 9.09 -0.50
CA PHE A 127 -8.44 9.75 -1.71
C PHE A 127 -9.37 9.48 -2.90
N HIS A 128 -9.35 10.39 -3.87
CA HIS A 128 -10.02 10.18 -5.15
C HIS A 128 -9.06 10.46 -6.31
N PHE A 129 -8.96 9.52 -7.22
CA PHE A 129 -8.07 9.58 -8.38
C PHE A 129 -8.87 9.57 -9.67
N LYS A 130 -8.47 10.35 -10.68
CA LYS A 130 -9.12 10.27 -11.99
C LYS A 130 -8.80 8.93 -12.66
N THR A 131 -9.83 8.21 -13.07
CA THR A 131 -9.66 6.89 -13.70
C THR A 131 -8.78 6.94 -14.96
N GLN A 132 -8.76 8.07 -15.67
CA GLN A 132 -8.05 8.23 -16.95
C GLN A 132 -6.55 8.48 -16.77
N GLU A 133 -6.13 8.81 -15.55
CA GLU A 133 -4.73 9.07 -15.19
C GLU A 133 -4.08 7.81 -14.58
N LEU A 134 -4.85 6.74 -14.36
CA LEU A 134 -4.35 5.48 -13.80
C LEU A 134 -3.53 4.70 -14.84
N ASN A 135 -2.31 4.34 -14.47
CA ASN A 135 -1.44 3.46 -15.25
C ASN A 135 -1.78 1.99 -15.00
N LEU A 136 -3.00 1.59 -15.35
CA LEU A 136 -3.49 0.21 -15.27
C LEU A 136 -3.79 -0.32 -16.68
N THR A 137 -3.71 -1.63 -16.86
CA THR A 137 -4.05 -2.31 -18.12
C THR A 137 -5.20 -3.28 -17.91
N ASP A 138 -5.77 -3.81 -19.01
CA ASP A 138 -6.82 -4.84 -18.95
C ASP A 138 -6.38 -6.15 -18.26
N SER A 139 -5.06 -6.34 -18.09
CA SER A 139 -4.45 -7.47 -17.39
C SER A 139 -4.08 -7.18 -15.93
N SER A 140 -4.22 -5.94 -15.44
CA SER A 140 -3.93 -5.61 -14.05
C SER A 140 -4.85 -6.37 -13.11
N THR A 141 -4.26 -6.97 -12.07
CA THR A 141 -4.98 -7.73 -11.02
C THR A 141 -4.83 -7.11 -9.64
N SER A 142 -3.93 -6.15 -9.47
CA SER A 142 -3.76 -5.34 -8.26
C SER A 142 -3.31 -3.93 -8.67
N ALA A 143 -3.58 -2.95 -7.80
CA ALA A 143 -3.06 -1.60 -7.92
C ALA A 143 -2.43 -1.18 -6.60
N ALA A 144 -1.36 -0.39 -6.69
CA ALA A 144 -0.63 0.09 -5.53
C ALA A 144 -0.84 1.60 -5.32
N LEU A 145 -0.88 1.99 -4.05
CA LEU A 145 -0.84 3.36 -3.57
C LEU A 145 0.49 3.56 -2.86
N THR A 146 1.18 4.65 -3.14
CA THR A 146 2.45 5.02 -2.49
C THR A 146 2.43 6.48 -2.09
N GLY A 147 3.27 6.86 -1.13
CA GLY A 147 3.44 8.24 -0.72
C GLY A 147 4.41 8.36 0.45
N GLN A 148 4.39 9.51 1.10
CA GLN A 148 5.19 9.81 2.27
C GLN A 148 4.35 10.40 3.39
N THR A 149 4.75 10.14 4.63
CA THR A 149 4.22 10.85 5.80
C THR A 149 4.82 12.26 5.85
N THR A 150 4.27 13.11 6.73
CA THR A 150 4.80 14.45 7.01
C THR A 150 6.21 14.42 7.60
N ASP A 151 6.61 13.29 8.20
CA ASP A 151 7.95 13.06 8.72
C ASP A 151 8.93 12.54 7.64
N GLY A 152 8.42 12.27 6.43
CA GLY A 152 9.20 11.85 5.26
C GLY A 152 9.35 10.33 5.10
N ASP A 153 8.74 9.53 5.98
CA ASP A 153 8.75 8.08 5.87
C ASP A 153 7.91 7.62 4.68
N ASN A 154 8.42 6.66 3.92
CA ASN A 154 7.73 6.15 2.75
C ASN A 154 6.67 5.13 3.16
N PHE A 155 5.60 5.04 2.39
CA PHE A 155 4.62 3.97 2.53
C PHE A 155 4.18 3.40 1.18
N VAL A 156 3.72 2.16 1.22
CA VAL A 156 3.09 1.45 0.10
C VAL A 156 1.92 0.61 0.61
N GLY A 157 0.80 0.66 -0.11
CA GLY A 157 -0.32 -0.25 0.07
C GLY A 157 -0.73 -0.83 -1.28
N SER A 158 -1.34 -2.01 -1.27
CA SER A 158 -1.89 -2.60 -2.50
C SER A 158 -3.13 -3.43 -2.22
N ASP A 159 -4.04 -3.44 -3.17
CA ASP A 159 -5.32 -4.12 -3.07
C ASP A 159 -5.71 -4.69 -4.47
N PRO A 160 -6.34 -5.87 -4.57
CA PRO A 160 -6.79 -6.41 -5.85
C PRO A 160 -7.71 -5.47 -6.63
N VAL A 161 -7.62 -5.54 -7.96
CA VAL A 161 -8.51 -4.80 -8.87
C VAL A 161 -9.10 -5.70 -9.93
N ASN A 162 -10.33 -5.40 -10.33
CA ASN A 162 -10.97 -6.03 -11.48
C ASN A 162 -11.17 -5.01 -12.62
N ILE A 163 -10.27 -5.03 -13.60
CA ILE A 163 -10.39 -4.12 -14.75
C ILE A 163 -11.50 -4.58 -15.70
N VAL A 164 -12.42 -3.65 -16.03
CA VAL A 164 -13.58 -3.86 -16.90
C VAL A 164 -13.68 -2.79 -18.01
N PRO A 165 -14.38 -3.08 -19.14
CA PRO A 165 -14.75 -4.42 -19.58
C PRO A 165 -13.49 -5.25 -19.89
N LYS A 166 -13.56 -6.57 -19.68
CA LYS A 166 -12.49 -7.46 -20.12
C LYS A 166 -12.41 -7.40 -21.65
N LYS A 167 -11.20 -7.31 -22.20
CA LYS A 167 -11.00 -7.37 -23.64
C LYS A 167 -11.49 -8.74 -24.12
N ASN A 168 -12.48 -8.77 -25.02
CA ASN A 168 -12.93 -10.02 -25.62
C ASN A 168 -11.77 -10.64 -26.40
N LYS A 169 -11.31 -11.82 -26.00
CA LYS A 169 -10.26 -12.58 -26.70
C LYS A 169 -10.68 -13.07 -28.11
N ASN A 170 -11.92 -12.79 -28.56
CA ASN A 170 -12.53 -13.34 -29.78
C ASN A 170 -12.96 -12.28 -30.80
N LYS A 171 -12.07 -11.39 -31.23
CA LYS A 171 -12.24 -10.68 -32.53
C LYS A 171 -10.95 -10.79 -33.33
N LYS A 172 -10.87 -11.85 -34.14
CA LYS A 172 -10.09 -11.91 -35.38
C LYS A 172 -11.08 -12.08 -36.52
#